data_AF-A0A3N0I2Y4-F1
#
_entry.id   AF-A0A3N0I2Y4-F1
#
_cell.length_a   1.000
_cell.length_b   1.000
_cell.length_c   1.000
_cell.angle_alpha   90.00
_cell.angle_beta   90.00
_cell.angle_gamma   90.00
#
_symmetry.space_group_name_H-M   'P 1'
#
loop_
_entity.id
_entity.type
_entity.pdbx_description
1 polymer ?
#
loop_
_entity_poly.entity_id
_entity_poly.type
_entity_poly.pdbx_seq_one_letter_code
_entity_poly.pdbx_strand_id
1 'polypeptide(L)'
;MEIREPKYKVGDKVTDIHGETYIICNILKYRFDSDEYIYGMEAIDSKCSDIESEIYLKPVQKSVWDLGVGDEYYHIEIGHNQVNKLVWDCEKYDFNSRSMGNAFLTKEEAEFELERRKIETEMLRFGGSRINKWNDPVFITCGGSLDVEWANDTCWFPQGAILFEKCEDAENVIYEIGEDRIKKYIFGVEPCME
;
A
#
# COMPACT_ATOMS: atom_id res chain seq x y z
N MET A 1 5.97 40.95 -2.51
CA MET A 1 5.61 39.64 -3.10
C MET A 1 6.66 38.66 -2.65
N GLU A 2 6.27 37.69 -1.85
CA GLU A 2 7.15 36.62 -1.39
C GLU A 2 7.05 35.47 -2.40
N ILE A 3 8.19 34.96 -2.83
CA ILE A 3 8.26 33.76 -3.68
C ILE A 3 8.02 32.57 -2.77
N ARG A 4 7.02 31.74 -3.08
CA ARG A 4 6.75 30.51 -2.31
C ARG A 4 7.87 29.50 -2.50
N GLU A 5 8.04 28.56 -1.55
CA GLU A 5 8.99 27.47 -1.75
C GLU A 5 8.57 26.56 -2.93
N PRO A 6 9.54 26.02 -3.70
CA PRO A 6 9.27 25.04 -4.75
C PRO A 6 8.63 23.78 -4.18
N LYS A 7 7.63 23.22 -4.88
CA LYS A 7 6.98 21.98 -4.48
C LYS A 7 7.92 20.77 -4.57
N TYR A 8 8.80 20.76 -5.57
CA TYR A 8 9.77 19.70 -5.80
C TYR A 8 11.20 20.23 -5.69
N LYS A 9 12.11 19.37 -5.21
CA LYS A 9 13.54 19.65 -5.05
C LYS A 9 14.35 18.86 -6.07
N VAL A 10 15.58 19.31 -6.32
CA VAL A 10 16.54 18.57 -7.14
C VAL A 10 16.77 17.19 -6.52
N GLY A 11 16.64 16.15 -7.33
CA GLY A 11 16.69 14.75 -6.92
C GLY A 11 15.32 14.09 -6.69
N ASP A 12 14.23 14.88 -6.63
CA ASP A 12 12.89 14.31 -6.51
C ASP A 12 12.49 13.55 -7.78
N LYS A 13 11.86 12.39 -7.61
CA LYS A 13 11.23 11.65 -8.70
C LYS A 13 9.80 12.17 -8.92
N VAL A 14 9.47 12.52 -10.15
CA VAL A 14 8.15 12.99 -10.56
C VAL A 14 7.65 12.20 -11.76
N THR A 15 6.33 12.09 -11.88
CA THR A 15 5.68 11.59 -13.09
C THR A 15 4.94 12.71 -13.78
N ASP A 16 5.01 12.74 -15.11
CA ASP A 16 4.23 13.66 -15.92
C ASP A 16 2.76 13.20 -16.05
N ILE A 17 2.00 13.90 -16.90
CA ILE A 17 0.60 13.55 -17.21
C ILE A 17 0.47 12.27 -18.04
N HIS A 18 1.54 11.82 -18.70
CA HIS A 18 1.58 10.62 -19.53
C HIS A 18 2.02 9.37 -18.73
N GLY A 19 2.45 9.55 -17.49
CA GLY A 19 2.92 8.47 -16.60
C GLY A 19 4.41 8.17 -16.76
N GLU A 20 5.16 8.98 -17.51
CA GLU A 20 6.61 8.84 -17.64
C GLU A 20 7.30 9.40 -16.40
N THR A 21 8.36 8.72 -15.96
CA THR A 21 9.06 9.08 -14.71
C THR A 21 10.35 9.84 -14.99
N TYR A 22 10.51 10.95 -14.30
CA TYR A 22 11.63 11.86 -14.41
C TYR A 22 12.26 12.14 -13.04
N ILE A 23 13.53 12.52 -13.04
CA ILE A 23 14.23 13.09 -11.88
C ILE A 23 14.38 14.60 -12.11
N ILE A 24 14.03 15.41 -11.11
CA ILE A 24 14.27 16.85 -11.16
C ILE A 24 15.78 17.11 -11.08
N CYS A 25 16.36 17.68 -12.13
CA CYS A 25 17.79 17.99 -12.18
C CYS A 25 18.09 19.45 -11.79
N ASN A 26 17.17 20.37 -12.08
CA ASN A 26 17.29 21.77 -11.71
C ASN A 26 15.95 22.50 -11.67
N ILE A 27 15.90 23.60 -10.91
CA ILE A 27 14.77 24.53 -10.89
C ILE A 27 15.13 25.69 -11.81
N LEU A 28 14.44 25.81 -12.94
CA LEU A 28 14.82 26.75 -14.00
C LEU A 28 14.32 28.17 -13.71
N LYS A 29 13.03 28.32 -13.40
CA LYS A 29 12.42 29.62 -13.09
C LYS A 29 11.10 29.48 -12.34
N TYR A 30 10.70 30.57 -11.70
CA TYR A 30 9.38 30.77 -11.13
C TYR A 30 8.57 31.75 -11.99
N ARG A 31 7.31 31.40 -12.30
CA ARG A 31 6.35 32.23 -13.01
C ARG A 31 5.40 32.88 -12.01
N PHE A 32 5.44 34.21 -11.93
CA PHE A 32 4.62 34.98 -10.98
C PHE A 32 3.14 35.09 -11.40
N ASP A 33 2.87 35.03 -12.70
CA ASP A 33 1.54 35.13 -13.30
C ASP A 33 0.69 33.89 -13.03
N SER A 34 1.31 32.72 -13.00
CA SER A 34 0.66 31.42 -12.76
C SER A 34 1.00 30.77 -11.42
N ASP A 35 1.82 31.43 -10.58
CA ASP A 35 2.29 30.90 -9.29
C ASP A 35 2.84 29.46 -9.40
N GLU A 36 3.74 29.23 -10.36
CA GLU A 36 4.28 27.91 -10.66
C GLU A 36 5.79 27.92 -10.94
N TYR A 37 6.44 26.82 -10.59
CA TYR A 37 7.83 26.57 -10.95
C TYR A 37 7.92 25.80 -12.26
N ILE A 38 8.97 26.09 -13.03
CA ILE A 38 9.41 25.27 -14.15
C ILE A 38 10.66 24.52 -13.75
N TYR A 39 10.63 23.21 -13.97
CA TYR A 39 11.73 22.31 -13.64
C TYR A 39 12.38 21.78 -14.91
N GLY A 40 13.70 21.63 -14.89
CA GLY A 40 14.41 20.78 -15.85
C GLY A 40 14.60 19.40 -15.24
N MET A 41 14.39 18.38 -16.06
CA MET A 41 14.27 17.01 -15.59
C MET A 41 14.84 16.01 -16.60
N GLU A 42 15.25 14.85 -16.11
CA GLU A 42 15.79 13.76 -16.92
C GLU A 42 14.97 12.50 -16.73
N ALA A 43 14.58 11.86 -17.83
CA ALA A 43 13.85 10.61 -17.79
C ALA A 43 14.72 9.51 -17.18
N ILE A 44 14.14 8.62 -16.37
CA ILE A 44 14.89 7.54 -15.71
C ILE A 44 15.29 6.45 -16.71
N ASP A 45 14.38 6.11 -17.64
CA ASP A 45 14.57 5.00 -18.58
C ASP A 45 15.10 5.44 -19.95
N SER A 46 15.20 6.75 -20.19
CA SER A 46 15.73 7.31 -21.42
C SER A 46 16.68 8.46 -21.09
N LYS A 47 17.79 8.61 -21.82
CA LYS A 47 18.68 9.78 -21.68
C LYS A 47 18.08 11.02 -22.35
N CYS A 48 16.81 11.28 -22.09
CA CYS A 48 16.08 12.44 -22.58
C CYS A 48 15.93 13.44 -21.43
N SER A 49 16.25 14.70 -21.70
CA SER A 49 15.99 15.81 -20.80
C SER A 49 14.72 16.53 -21.24
N ASP A 50 13.84 16.85 -20.30
CA ASP A 50 12.63 17.61 -20.55
C ASP A 50 12.52 18.83 -19.61
N ILE A 51 11.59 19.72 -19.93
CA ILE A 51 11.29 20.93 -19.17
C ILE A 51 9.78 21.01 -18.99
N GLU A 52 9.32 20.89 -17.75
CA GLU A 52 7.88 20.82 -17.47
C GLU A 52 7.46 21.75 -16.33
N SER A 53 6.21 22.21 -16.40
CA SER A 53 5.61 23.05 -15.37
C SER A 53 5.13 22.22 -14.18
N GLU A 54 5.23 22.78 -12.97
CA GLU A 54 4.83 22.12 -11.72
C GLU A 54 3.43 21.48 -11.77
N ILE A 55 2.49 22.12 -12.46
CA ILE A 55 1.08 21.69 -12.55
C ILE A 55 0.88 20.37 -13.30
N TYR A 56 1.83 19.99 -14.15
CA TYR A 56 1.78 18.75 -14.93
C TYR A 56 2.53 17.61 -14.26
N LEU A 57 3.14 17.87 -13.10
CA LEU A 57 3.95 16.91 -12.38
C LEU A 57 3.23 16.40 -11.14
N LYS A 58 3.32 15.10 -10.95
CA LYS A 58 2.87 14.41 -9.74
C LYS A 58 4.08 13.82 -9.03
N PRO A 59 4.14 13.84 -7.69
CA PRO A 59 5.18 13.14 -6.97
C PRO A 59 5.06 11.64 -7.26
N VAL A 60 6.18 10.98 -7.56
CA VAL A 60 6.21 9.53 -7.54
C VAL A 60 5.96 9.09 -6.10
N GLN A 61 4.92 8.29 -5.88
CA GLN A 61 4.78 7.62 -4.59
C GLN A 61 5.98 6.71 -4.42
N LYS A 62 6.79 6.99 -3.40
CA LYS A 62 7.89 6.08 -3.03
C LYS A 62 7.29 4.70 -2.79
N SER A 63 8.00 3.67 -3.21
CA SER A 63 7.72 2.29 -2.83
C SER A 63 8.82 1.79 -1.90
N VAL A 64 8.60 0.66 -1.23
CA VAL A 64 9.65 0.00 -0.44
C VAL A 64 10.85 -0.45 -1.29
N TRP A 65 10.70 -0.48 -2.62
CA TRP A 65 11.79 -0.80 -3.55
C TRP A 65 12.70 0.40 -3.82
N ASP A 66 12.23 1.61 -3.52
CA ASP A 66 13.01 2.85 -3.64
C ASP A 66 13.85 3.16 -2.39
N LEU A 67 13.75 2.34 -1.33
CA LEU A 67 14.53 2.51 -0.11
C LEU A 67 16.04 2.37 -0.39
N GLY A 68 16.78 3.41 -0.06
CA GLY A 68 18.23 3.48 -0.10
C GLY A 68 18.86 3.47 1.29
N VAL A 69 20.19 3.36 1.35
CA VAL A 69 20.93 3.38 2.61
C VAL A 69 20.64 4.66 3.39
N GLY A 70 20.20 4.53 4.63
CA GLY A 70 19.83 5.62 5.53
C GLY A 70 18.33 5.96 5.54
N ASP A 71 17.52 5.40 4.63
CA ASP A 71 16.07 5.62 4.65
C ASP A 71 15.42 4.88 5.82
N GLU A 72 14.43 5.50 6.45
CA GLU A 72 13.64 4.86 7.50
C GLU A 72 12.49 4.05 6.92
N TYR A 73 12.22 2.89 7.52
CA TYR A 73 11.06 2.06 7.19
C TYR A 73 10.50 1.39 8.44
N TYR A 74 9.29 0.87 8.35
CA TYR A 74 8.60 0.17 9.43
C TYR A 74 8.46 -1.31 9.10
N HIS A 75 8.43 -2.14 10.15
CA HIS A 75 8.19 -3.56 10.00
C HIS A 75 7.44 -4.11 11.21
N ILE A 76 6.77 -5.25 11.02
CA ILE A 76 6.12 -5.98 12.10
C ILE A 76 7.15 -6.91 12.74
N GLU A 77 7.43 -6.68 14.01
CA GLU A 77 8.29 -7.54 14.83
C GLU A 77 7.46 -8.68 15.43
N ILE A 78 7.73 -9.90 14.95
CA ILE A 78 6.97 -11.10 15.31
C ILE A 78 7.11 -11.44 16.80
N GLY A 79 8.26 -11.18 17.42
CA GLY A 79 8.52 -11.55 18.82
C GLY A 79 7.70 -10.77 19.85
N HIS A 80 7.24 -9.57 19.48
CA HIS A 80 6.56 -8.65 20.40
C HIS A 80 5.20 -8.17 19.88
N ASN A 81 4.74 -8.65 18.71
CA ASN A 81 3.51 -8.20 18.05
C ASN A 81 3.41 -6.66 17.97
N GLN A 82 4.52 -6.01 17.62
CA GLN A 82 4.63 -4.56 17.57
C GLN A 82 5.22 -4.09 16.24
N VAL A 83 4.97 -2.83 15.93
CA VAL A 83 5.57 -2.15 14.77
C VAL A 83 6.83 -1.42 15.24
N ASN A 84 7.94 -1.74 14.59
CA ASN A 84 9.23 -1.10 14.86
C ASN A 84 9.72 -0.33 13.64
N LYS A 85 10.40 0.78 13.92
CA LYS A 85 11.11 1.58 12.93
C LYS A 85 12.54 1.08 12.79
N LEU A 86 13.01 0.95 11.55
CA LEU A 86 14.37 0.59 11.20
C LEU A 86 14.93 1.58 10.18
N VAL A 87 16.25 1.54 10.02
CA VAL A 87 16.97 2.28 8.99
C VAL A 87 17.48 1.24 7.99
N TRP A 88 17.23 1.48 6.72
CA TRP A 88 17.71 0.65 5.62
C TRP A 88 19.23 0.77 5.52
N ASP A 89 19.95 -0.34 5.66
CA ASP A 89 21.40 -0.42 5.59
C ASP A 89 21.88 -1.41 4.51
N CYS A 90 20.95 -1.91 3.68
CA CYS A 90 21.22 -2.92 2.65
C CYS A 90 21.74 -4.23 3.23
N GLU A 91 21.39 -4.56 4.47
CA GLU A 91 21.72 -5.85 5.06
C GLU A 91 20.71 -6.94 4.67
N LYS A 92 21.10 -8.19 4.95
CA LYS A 92 20.26 -9.36 4.67
C LYS A 92 18.86 -9.24 5.31
N TYR A 93 18.76 -8.61 6.49
CA TYR A 93 17.48 -8.43 7.17
C TYR A 93 16.52 -7.54 6.39
N ASP A 94 17.01 -6.42 5.85
CA ASP A 94 16.22 -5.49 5.06
C ASP A 94 15.66 -6.15 3.80
N PHE A 95 16.53 -6.87 3.08
CA PHE A 95 16.11 -7.59 1.88
C PHE A 95 15.08 -8.67 2.19
N ASN A 96 15.25 -9.41 3.29
CA ASN A 96 14.28 -10.41 3.73
C ASN A 96 12.94 -9.75 4.08
N SER A 97 12.96 -8.70 4.90
CA SER A 97 11.75 -7.98 5.31
C SER A 97 11.00 -7.44 4.09
N ARG A 98 11.68 -6.79 3.15
CA ARG A 98 11.09 -6.30 1.90
C ARG A 98 10.54 -7.44 1.03
N SER A 99 11.31 -8.50 0.81
CA SER A 99 10.90 -9.62 -0.06
C SER A 99 9.72 -10.42 0.49
N MET A 100 9.53 -10.44 1.81
CA MET A 100 8.37 -11.06 2.46
C MET A 100 7.14 -10.13 2.50
N GLY A 101 7.26 -8.87 2.05
CA GLY A 101 6.19 -7.88 2.21
C GLY A 101 6.01 -7.44 3.67
N ASN A 102 7.08 -7.47 4.47
CA ASN A 102 7.10 -7.03 5.87
C ASN A 102 7.87 -5.72 6.06
N ALA A 103 8.05 -4.94 4.99
CA ALA A 103 8.56 -3.57 5.04
C ALA A 103 7.43 -2.63 4.63
N PHE A 104 7.27 -1.53 5.36
CA PHE A 104 6.23 -0.52 5.16
C PHE A 104 6.87 0.86 5.19
N LEU A 105 6.34 1.79 4.40
CA LEU A 105 6.89 3.15 4.34
C LEU A 105 6.39 4.02 5.49
N THR A 106 5.19 3.70 5.98
CA THR A 106 4.55 4.41 7.08
C THR A 106 4.28 3.48 8.25
N LYS A 107 4.16 4.09 9.44
CA LYS A 107 3.81 3.35 10.65
C LYS A 107 2.37 2.86 10.58
N GLU A 108 1.48 3.68 10.03
CA GLU A 108 0.05 3.44 9.89
C GLU A 108 -0.22 2.22 9.00
N GLU A 109 0.49 2.07 7.87
CA GLU A 109 0.43 0.87 7.02
C GLU A 109 0.84 -0.39 7.79
N ALA A 110 1.94 -0.31 8.56
CA ALA A 110 2.43 -1.44 9.34
C ALA A 110 1.47 -1.82 10.48
N GLU A 111 0.88 -0.85 11.16
CA GLU A 111 -0.11 -1.07 12.23
C GLU A 111 -1.41 -1.65 11.67
N PHE A 112 -1.86 -1.17 10.50
CA PHE A 112 -3.00 -1.71 9.80
C PHE A 112 -2.79 -3.19 9.43
N GLU A 113 -1.62 -3.51 8.85
CA GLU A 113 -1.25 -4.89 8.52
C GLU A 113 -1.15 -5.79 9.76
N LEU A 114 -0.62 -5.27 10.87
CA LEU A 114 -0.53 -5.99 12.13
C LEU A 114 -1.92 -6.39 12.63
N GLU A 115 -2.87 -5.46 12.64
CA GLU A 115 -4.26 -5.74 13.05
C GLU A 115 -4.97 -6.69 12.07
N ARG A 116 -4.73 -6.54 10.76
CA ARG A 116 -5.22 -7.50 9.75
C ARG A 116 -4.75 -8.92 10.06
N ARG A 117 -3.45 -9.12 10.29
CA ARG A 117 -2.87 -10.44 10.60
C ARG A 117 -3.42 -11.03 11.91
N LYS A 118 -3.71 -10.20 12.91
CA LYS A 118 -4.36 -10.65 14.16
C LYS A 118 -5.79 -11.15 13.91
N ILE A 119 -6.59 -10.38 13.17
CA ILE A 119 -7.96 -10.77 12.81
C ILE A 119 -7.94 -12.06 11.99
N GLU A 120 -7.09 -12.15 10.97
CA GLU A 120 -6.93 -13.38 10.19
C GLU A 120 -6.54 -14.58 11.07
N THR A 121 -5.67 -14.38 12.06
CA THR A 121 -5.31 -15.43 13.02
C THR A 121 -6.51 -15.88 13.87
N GLU A 122 -7.36 -14.96 14.30
CA GLU A 122 -8.61 -15.28 14.99
C GLU A 122 -9.57 -16.05 14.08
N MET A 123 -9.74 -15.63 12.82
CA MET A 123 -10.55 -16.35 11.83
C MET A 123 -10.06 -17.80 11.63
N LEU A 124 -8.73 -18.01 11.55
CA LEU A 124 -8.15 -19.36 11.46
C LEU A 124 -8.38 -20.18 12.74
N ARG A 125 -8.35 -19.55 13.92
CA ARG A 125 -8.65 -20.21 15.20
C ARG A 125 -10.08 -20.75 15.25
N PHE A 126 -11.03 -20.10 14.59
CA PHE A 126 -12.42 -20.50 14.48
C PHE A 126 -12.70 -21.51 13.34
N GLY A 127 -11.67 -22.21 12.84
CA GLY A 127 -11.83 -23.24 11.81
C GLY A 127 -11.58 -22.76 10.39
N GLY A 128 -11.18 -21.49 10.22
CA GLY A 128 -10.79 -20.95 8.93
C GLY A 128 -9.54 -21.61 8.32
N SER A 129 -9.40 -21.54 7.01
CA SER A 129 -8.23 -22.02 6.28
C SER A 129 -7.83 -21.10 5.13
N ARG A 130 -6.52 -20.91 4.94
CA ARG A 130 -5.96 -20.17 3.80
C ARG A 130 -5.88 -21.00 2.51
N ILE A 131 -6.16 -22.30 2.60
CA ILE A 131 -6.07 -23.25 1.49
C ILE A 131 -7.44 -23.94 1.41
N ASN A 132 -7.97 -24.09 0.20
CA ASN A 132 -9.23 -24.78 0.04
C ASN A 132 -9.07 -26.28 0.37
N LYS A 133 -9.86 -26.75 1.34
CA LYS A 133 -9.93 -28.16 1.78
C LYS A 133 -11.26 -28.82 1.44
N TRP A 134 -12.22 -28.05 0.93
CA TRP A 134 -13.62 -28.44 0.81
C TRP A 134 -14.11 -28.27 -0.64
N ASN A 135 -15.12 -29.06 -1.02
CA ASN A 135 -15.71 -28.95 -2.36
C ASN A 135 -16.52 -27.67 -2.53
N ASP A 136 -17.11 -27.16 -1.45
CA ASP A 136 -17.94 -25.96 -1.43
C ASP A 136 -17.62 -25.13 -0.18
N PRO A 137 -16.48 -24.41 -0.17
CA PRO A 137 -16.05 -23.65 1.00
C PRO A 137 -16.81 -22.32 1.14
N VAL A 138 -17.03 -21.92 2.39
CA VAL A 138 -17.66 -20.65 2.74
C VAL A 138 -16.59 -19.58 2.98
N PHE A 139 -16.85 -18.32 2.63
CA PHE A 139 -15.96 -17.21 2.93
C PHE A 139 -16.76 -15.93 3.20
N ILE A 140 -16.15 -15.01 3.93
CA ILE A 140 -16.76 -13.71 4.26
C ILE A 140 -16.44 -12.73 3.14
N THR A 141 -17.45 -11.94 2.75
CA THR A 141 -17.36 -10.92 1.70
C THR A 141 -18.04 -9.63 2.17
N CYS A 142 -17.57 -8.47 1.71
CA CYS A 142 -18.16 -7.16 1.99
C CYS A 142 -18.77 -6.60 0.70
N GLY A 143 -20.10 -6.41 0.68
CA GLY A 143 -20.85 -6.00 -0.51
C GLY A 143 -20.86 -4.49 -0.75
N GLY A 144 -20.41 -4.07 -1.93
CA GLY A 144 -20.44 -2.71 -2.48
C GLY A 144 -19.53 -2.69 -3.72
N SER A 145 -20.07 -2.38 -4.90
CA SER A 145 -19.42 -2.58 -6.21
C SER A 145 -17.97 -2.02 -6.28
N LEU A 146 -16.99 -2.93 -6.29
CA LEU A 146 -15.62 -2.68 -6.71
C LEU A 146 -15.23 -3.80 -7.67
N ASP A 147 -15.59 -3.63 -8.94
CA ASP A 147 -15.31 -4.60 -9.98
C ASP A 147 -13.84 -4.56 -10.42
N VAL A 148 -13.23 -5.74 -10.46
CA VAL A 148 -12.26 -6.11 -11.49
C VAL A 148 -12.58 -7.55 -11.92
N GLU A 149 -13.07 -7.72 -13.15
CA GLU A 149 -13.49 -9.00 -13.74
C GLU A 149 -12.37 -9.69 -14.55
N TRP A 150 -12.17 -11.00 -14.33
CA TRP A 150 -12.61 -12.08 -15.22
C TRP A 150 -12.54 -13.40 -14.43
N ALA A 151 -13.65 -14.15 -14.34
CA ALA A 151 -13.75 -15.42 -13.63
C ALA A 151 -14.33 -16.48 -14.57
N ASN A 152 -13.71 -17.66 -14.62
CA ASN A 152 -14.29 -18.82 -15.28
C ASN A 152 -15.25 -19.48 -14.28
N ASP A 153 -16.53 -19.57 -14.64
CA ASP A 153 -17.71 -19.89 -13.81
C ASP A 153 -17.68 -21.25 -13.11
N THR A 154 -16.75 -21.49 -12.17
CA THR A 154 -16.86 -22.67 -11.29
C THR A 154 -16.12 -22.57 -9.96
N CYS A 155 -15.20 -21.61 -9.74
CA CYS A 155 -14.44 -21.47 -8.49
C CYS A 155 -14.00 -20.01 -8.22
N TRP A 156 -14.93 -19.07 -8.03
CA TRP A 156 -14.56 -17.70 -7.65
C TRP A 156 -14.36 -17.59 -6.14
N PHE A 157 -13.10 -17.54 -5.71
CA PHE A 157 -12.71 -17.17 -4.34
C PHE A 157 -11.69 -16.02 -4.43
N PRO A 158 -11.89 -14.90 -3.72
CA PRO A 158 -10.94 -13.79 -3.77
C PRO A 158 -9.57 -14.22 -3.24
N GLN A 159 -8.50 -13.73 -3.86
CA GLN A 159 -7.14 -14.00 -3.40
C GLN A 159 -6.97 -13.54 -1.94
N GLY A 160 -6.46 -14.41 -1.08
CA GLY A 160 -6.25 -14.11 0.34
C GLY A 160 -7.46 -14.39 1.23
N ALA A 161 -8.58 -14.87 0.70
CA ALA A 161 -9.75 -15.24 1.51
C ALA A 161 -9.42 -16.33 2.53
N ILE A 162 -9.99 -16.20 3.72
CA ILE A 162 -10.07 -17.28 4.70
C ILE A 162 -11.36 -18.05 4.46
N LEU A 163 -11.19 -19.35 4.24
CA LEU A 163 -12.23 -20.29 3.86
C LEU A 163 -12.70 -21.08 5.08
N PHE A 164 -13.98 -21.41 5.14
CA PHE A 164 -14.62 -22.17 6.21
C PHE A 164 -15.34 -23.38 5.62
N GLU A 165 -15.55 -24.41 6.45
CA GLU A 165 -16.34 -25.58 6.04
C GLU A 165 -17.83 -25.26 5.97
N LYS A 166 -18.31 -24.44 6.91
CA LYS A 166 -19.75 -24.20 7.12
C LYS A 166 -20.05 -22.73 7.33
N CYS A 167 -21.29 -22.33 7.03
CA CYS A 167 -21.76 -20.97 7.24
C CYS A 167 -21.75 -20.58 8.71
N GLU A 168 -22.09 -21.52 9.61
CA GLU A 168 -22.12 -21.25 11.05
C GLU A 168 -20.74 -20.84 11.59
N ASP A 169 -19.66 -21.37 11.03
CA ASP A 169 -18.30 -20.99 11.43
C ASP A 169 -17.99 -19.54 11.02
N ALA A 170 -18.40 -19.14 9.82
CA ALA A 170 -18.23 -17.76 9.33
C ALA A 170 -19.10 -16.76 10.11
N GLU A 171 -20.35 -17.12 10.44
CA GLU A 171 -21.25 -16.30 11.27
C GLU A 171 -20.68 -16.08 12.68
N ASN A 172 -20.17 -17.14 13.30
CA ASN A 172 -19.53 -17.05 14.63
C ASN A 172 -18.30 -16.14 14.59
N VAL A 173 -17.48 -16.20 13.53
CA VAL A 173 -16.34 -15.31 13.35
C VAL A 173 -16.76 -13.85 13.28
N ILE A 174 -17.81 -13.53 12.51
CA ILE A 174 -18.33 -12.15 12.41
C ILE A 174 -18.82 -11.66 13.77
N TYR A 175 -19.55 -12.50 14.50
CA TYR A 175 -20.08 -12.18 15.82
C TYR A 175 -18.96 -11.94 16.86
N GLU A 176 -17.97 -12.83 16.91
CA GLU A 176 -16.90 -12.79 17.92
C GLU A 176 -15.87 -11.69 17.67
N ILE A 177 -15.47 -11.46 16.41
CA ILE A 177 -14.48 -10.43 16.05
C ILE A 177 -15.13 -9.04 15.97
N GLY A 178 -16.37 -8.99 15.51
CA GLY A 178 -17.12 -7.77 15.23
C GLY A 178 -17.03 -7.35 13.76
N GLU A 179 -18.19 -7.08 13.17
CA GLU A 179 -18.36 -6.70 11.77
C GLU A 179 -17.50 -5.48 11.38
N ASP A 180 -17.47 -4.44 12.21
CA ASP A 180 -16.72 -3.20 11.93
C ASP A 180 -15.20 -3.43 11.84
N ARG A 181 -14.66 -4.32 12.69
CA ARG A 181 -13.22 -4.65 12.66
C ARG A 181 -12.88 -5.44 11.40
N ILE A 182 -13.75 -6.38 11.01
CA ILE A 182 -13.59 -7.14 9.77
C ILE A 182 -13.66 -6.19 8.56
N LYS A 183 -14.66 -5.31 8.47
CA LYS A 183 -14.77 -4.31 7.41
C LYS A 183 -13.51 -3.44 7.31
N LYS A 184 -13.07 -2.90 8.45
CA LYS A 184 -11.90 -2.01 8.50
C LYS A 184 -10.62 -2.70 8.06
N TYR A 185 -10.28 -3.85 8.64
CA TYR A 185 -8.93 -4.40 8.50
C TYR A 185 -8.80 -5.51 7.45
N ILE A 186 -9.87 -6.25 7.16
CA ILE A 186 -9.87 -7.26 6.08
C ILE A 186 -10.22 -6.60 4.75
N PHE A 187 -11.22 -5.73 4.72
CA PHE A 187 -11.70 -5.12 3.48
C PHE A 187 -11.22 -3.69 3.24
N GLY A 188 -10.57 -3.04 4.23
CA GLY A 188 -10.12 -1.65 4.08
C GLY A 188 -11.27 -0.64 4.01
N VAL A 189 -12.46 -1.01 4.46
CA VAL A 189 -13.67 -0.18 4.39
C VAL A 189 -13.91 0.48 5.75
N GLU A 190 -14.06 1.80 5.77
CA GLU A 190 -14.44 2.49 7.00
C GLU A 190 -15.84 2.04 7.46
N PRO A 191 -16.02 1.73 8.75
CA PRO A 191 -17.34 1.39 9.26
C PRO A 191 -18.27 2.60 9.13
N CYS A 192 -19.52 2.36 8.70
CA CYS A 192 -20.52 3.41 8.68
C CYS A 192 -20.75 3.90 10.11
N MET A 193 -20.45 5.18 10.39
CA MET A 193 -20.90 5.79 11.65
C MET A 193 -22.42 5.98 11.57
N GLU A 194 -23.16 5.20 12.35
CA GLU A 194 -24.61 5.40 12.59
C GLU A 194 -24.89 6.58 13.53
#